data_AF-D4H515-F1
#
_entry.id   AF-D4H515-F1
#
_cell.length_a   1.000
_cell.length_b   1.000
_cell.length_c   1.000
_cell.angle_alpha   90.00
_cell.angle_beta   90.00
_cell.angle_gamma   90.00
#
_symmetry.space_group_name_H-M   'P 1'
#
loop_
_entity.id
_entity.type
_entity.pdbx_description
1 polymer ?
#
loop_
_entity_poly.entity_id
_entity_poly.type
_entity_poly.pdbx_seq_one_letter_code
_entity_poly.pdbx_strand_id
1 'polypeptide(L)'
;MYQISRRNFLRTSIVLSAGMSLGVSGCGGDSDDNPASARFAVLSDPHIYDPSLGTTGTAFETYLSSDRKMLAESVEILEAVVNDLTKADLNFVLVPGDLTKDGEYICHEKFISIMSALQDKGVKVYVVPGNHDINNPHAVSFDGNSTSHVPSVTSEDFEKLYDDFGYGKAKYRDSNSLSYVAELTGNVWLFAIDSCKYDNNDTYPETSGAISDETFEWLSEKLAEAERKGKLCIGMLHHNVIPHFSAQTTFFSEYVVDDYDVMGKKLADAGLGIIFTGHFHAQDIIRAEYDTSTLYEVETGSTVTAPCPYRIIDLDIRNAALTIESHTVESIPSVDNFNTYKTNFTASGMLDLYTALLPSYGIDPSVAPAASEIHVMHYAGDEKYSDLSTTADAIIQSLLTSGDTDAVTLGYALTDWAADNAPNDNDTNITL
;
A
#
# COMPACT_ATOMS: atom_id res chain seq x y z
N MET A 1 -17.85 -3.56 -65.84
CA MET A 1 -16.86 -4.51 -66.38
C MET A 1 -16.74 -5.61 -65.33
N TYR A 2 -17.34 -6.79 -65.62
CA TYR A 2 -17.48 -8.05 -64.84
C TYR A 2 -17.98 -7.91 -63.37
N GLN A 3 -19.21 -8.18 -62.92
CA GLN A 3 -20.30 -9.16 -63.17
C GLN A 3 -20.04 -10.66 -62.85
N ILE A 4 -20.62 -11.12 -61.71
CA ILE A 4 -21.50 -12.31 -61.44
C ILE A 4 -20.83 -13.72 -61.65
N SER A 5 -20.94 -14.76 -60.80
CA SER A 5 -22.12 -15.52 -60.30
C SER A 5 -21.70 -16.53 -59.19
N ARG A 6 -22.38 -16.72 -58.04
CA ARG A 6 -23.56 -17.56 -57.70
C ARG A 6 -23.67 -18.97 -58.34
N ARG A 7 -24.10 -19.94 -57.50
CA ARG A 7 -24.74 -21.28 -57.72
C ARG A 7 -23.82 -22.51 -57.61
N ASN A 8 -24.16 -23.64 -56.98
CA ASN A 8 -25.43 -24.33 -56.62
C ASN A 8 -25.18 -25.26 -55.39
N PHE A 9 -26.08 -25.75 -54.53
CA PHE A 9 -27.51 -26.17 -54.50
C PHE A 9 -27.64 -27.69 -54.22
N LEU A 10 -28.33 -28.00 -53.10
CA LEU A 10 -28.97 -29.23 -52.58
C LEU A 10 -28.82 -30.60 -53.27
N ARG A 11 -28.67 -31.66 -52.43
CA ARG A 11 -29.34 -32.99 -52.43
C ARG A 11 -29.12 -33.65 -51.05
N THR A 12 -29.93 -34.49 -50.40
CA THR A 12 -31.33 -34.95 -50.42
C THR A 12 -31.51 -35.73 -49.10
N SER A 13 -32.71 -35.71 -48.51
CA SER A 13 -33.13 -36.38 -47.27
C SER A 13 -33.14 -37.92 -47.34
N ILE A 14 -32.79 -38.62 -46.23
CA ILE A 14 -33.33 -39.94 -45.86
C ILE A 14 -33.49 -40.01 -44.33
N VAL A 15 -34.71 -40.34 -43.89
CA VAL A 15 -35.07 -40.71 -42.53
C VAL A 15 -34.72 -42.19 -42.31
N LEU A 16 -34.00 -42.50 -41.23
CA LEU A 16 -34.04 -43.83 -40.61
C LEU A 16 -33.84 -43.70 -39.10
N SER A 17 -34.94 -43.90 -38.38
CA SER A 17 -34.98 -44.18 -36.96
C SER A 17 -34.37 -45.55 -36.68
N ALA A 18 -33.30 -45.59 -35.89
CA ALA A 18 -32.85 -46.78 -35.16
C ALA A 18 -32.28 -46.31 -33.82
N GLY A 19 -32.86 -46.83 -32.74
CA GLY A 19 -32.48 -46.48 -31.38
C GLY A 19 -31.01 -46.81 -31.11
N MET A 20 -30.30 -45.81 -30.61
CA MET A 20 -29.05 -45.98 -29.89
C MET A 20 -29.19 -45.22 -28.58
N SER A 21 -29.27 -45.99 -27.50
CA SER A 21 -28.98 -45.58 -26.14
C SER A 21 -27.58 -44.95 -26.10
N LEU A 22 -27.54 -43.63 -26.18
CA LEU A 22 -26.38 -42.82 -25.81
C LEU A 22 -26.68 -42.31 -24.42
N GLY A 23 -25.90 -42.80 -23.45
CA GLY A 23 -25.85 -42.19 -22.13
C GLY A 23 -25.61 -40.71 -22.32
N VAL A 24 -26.48 -39.90 -21.73
CA VAL A 24 -26.17 -38.51 -21.45
C VAL A 24 -25.02 -38.56 -20.46
N SER A 25 -23.79 -38.59 -20.99
CA SER A 25 -22.65 -38.05 -20.28
C SER A 25 -23.02 -36.60 -20.06
N GLY A 26 -23.58 -36.31 -18.89
CA GLY A 26 -23.61 -34.95 -18.38
C GLY A 26 -22.19 -34.44 -18.52
N CYS A 27 -22.03 -33.40 -19.33
CA CYS A 27 -20.91 -32.49 -19.13
C CYS A 27 -20.92 -32.21 -17.64
N GLY A 28 -19.87 -32.68 -16.94
CA GLY A 28 -19.64 -32.28 -15.57
C GLY A 28 -19.71 -30.77 -15.57
N GLY A 29 -20.71 -30.22 -14.90
CA GLY A 29 -20.62 -28.84 -14.49
C GLY A 29 -19.32 -28.75 -13.71
N ASP A 30 -18.43 -27.86 -14.12
CA ASP A 30 -17.54 -27.23 -13.17
C ASP A 30 -18.46 -26.80 -12.04
N SER A 31 -18.36 -27.47 -10.89
CA SER A 31 -19.10 -27.07 -9.71
C SER A 31 -18.71 -25.61 -9.45
N ASP A 32 -19.73 -24.74 -9.40
CA ASP A 32 -19.71 -23.36 -8.92
C ASP A 32 -19.26 -23.30 -7.44
N ASP A 33 -18.08 -23.83 -7.13
CA ASP A 33 -17.50 -23.90 -5.79
C ASP A 33 -16.52 -22.74 -5.55
N ASN A 34 -16.58 -21.72 -6.43
CA ASN A 34 -15.82 -20.50 -6.22
C ASN A 34 -16.44 -19.72 -5.05
N PRO A 35 -15.62 -19.27 -4.09
CA PRO A 35 -16.12 -18.54 -2.94
C PRO A 35 -16.83 -17.26 -3.40
N ALA A 36 -17.99 -17.01 -2.82
CA ALA A 36 -18.82 -15.84 -3.12
C ALA A 36 -18.33 -14.56 -2.42
N SER A 37 -17.48 -14.71 -1.41
CA SER A 37 -16.90 -13.63 -0.63
C SER A 37 -15.50 -13.98 -0.15
N ALA A 38 -14.73 -12.98 0.22
CA ALA A 38 -13.48 -13.13 0.96
C ALA A 38 -13.40 -12.08 2.06
N ARG A 39 -12.67 -12.39 3.13
CA ARG A 39 -12.31 -11.43 4.18
C ARG A 39 -10.80 -11.35 4.27
N PHE A 40 -10.23 -10.17 4.25
CA PHE A 40 -8.79 -9.99 4.30
C PHE A 40 -8.40 -8.75 5.11
N ALA A 41 -7.12 -8.63 5.42
CA ALA A 41 -6.59 -7.44 6.06
C ALA A 41 -5.47 -6.80 5.23
N VAL A 42 -5.27 -5.51 5.44
CA VAL A 42 -4.13 -4.75 4.93
C VAL A 42 -3.46 -4.07 6.11
N LEU A 43 -2.15 -4.24 6.23
CA LEU A 43 -1.30 -3.40 7.08
C LEU A 43 -0.13 -2.92 6.23
N SER A 44 0.43 -1.76 6.51
CA SER A 44 1.55 -1.23 5.73
C SER A 44 2.64 -0.64 6.62
N ASP A 45 3.82 -0.51 6.03
CA ASP A 45 4.98 0.21 6.57
C ASP A 45 5.26 -0.16 8.03
N PRO A 46 5.31 -1.47 8.40
CA PRO A 46 5.55 -1.85 9.79
C PRO A 46 6.95 -1.49 10.27
N HIS A 47 7.89 -1.23 9.36
CA HIS A 47 9.25 -0.81 9.65
C HIS A 47 9.88 -1.56 10.81
N ILE A 48 9.79 -2.89 10.76
CA ILE A 48 10.23 -3.72 11.87
C ILE A 48 11.70 -3.46 12.15
N TYR A 49 11.98 -3.20 13.43
CA TYR A 49 13.31 -2.99 13.94
C TYR A 49 13.57 -3.95 15.10
N ASP A 50 14.54 -4.86 14.95
CA ASP A 50 14.92 -5.78 16.02
C ASP A 50 15.69 -5.01 17.13
N PRO A 51 15.18 -4.92 18.37
CA PRO A 51 15.84 -4.16 19.44
C PRO A 51 17.25 -4.65 19.81
N SER A 52 17.63 -5.86 19.40
CA SER A 52 19.02 -6.35 19.55
C SER A 52 20.04 -5.54 18.74
N LEU A 53 19.59 -4.76 17.75
CA LEU A 53 20.40 -3.78 17.02
C LEU A 53 20.66 -2.50 17.83
N GLY A 54 20.02 -2.34 19.01
CA GLY A 54 20.26 -1.23 19.94
C GLY A 54 19.17 -0.16 19.89
N THR A 55 18.64 0.20 21.06
CA THR A 55 17.55 1.18 21.23
C THR A 55 17.90 2.32 22.18
N THR A 56 19.19 2.50 22.47
CA THR A 56 19.66 3.51 23.45
C THR A 56 20.96 4.15 23.00
N GLY A 57 21.26 5.32 23.58
CA GLY A 57 22.50 6.05 23.31
C GLY A 57 22.30 7.16 22.27
N THR A 58 23.23 8.11 22.28
CA THR A 58 23.13 9.34 21.48
C THR A 58 22.96 9.09 19.98
N ALA A 59 23.52 8.01 19.42
CA ALA A 59 23.34 7.71 18.00
C ALA A 59 21.87 7.38 17.67
N PHE A 60 21.23 6.53 18.47
CA PHE A 60 19.83 6.16 18.30
C PHE A 60 18.89 7.32 18.63
N GLU A 61 19.17 8.07 19.71
CA GLU A 61 18.41 9.26 20.08
C GLU A 61 18.49 10.35 18.99
N THR A 62 19.66 10.53 18.36
CA THR A 62 19.82 11.49 17.25
C THR A 62 19.00 11.05 16.04
N TYR A 63 19.03 9.75 15.71
CA TYR A 63 18.20 9.19 14.64
C TYR A 63 16.71 9.46 14.91
N LEU A 64 16.22 9.14 16.11
CA LEU A 64 14.81 9.33 16.47
C LEU A 64 14.40 10.80 16.60
N SER A 65 15.32 11.72 16.85
CA SER A 65 14.98 13.15 17.03
C SER A 65 14.41 13.84 15.79
N SER A 66 14.44 13.18 14.64
CA SER A 66 13.79 13.64 13.41
C SER A 66 12.94 12.54 12.78
N ASP A 67 12.59 11.51 13.55
CA ASP A 67 11.74 10.42 13.13
C ASP A 67 10.41 10.46 13.92
N ARG A 68 9.36 10.02 13.26
CA ARG A 68 7.99 9.93 13.75
C ARG A 68 7.57 8.48 14.03
N LYS A 69 8.42 7.51 13.66
CA LYS A 69 8.20 6.06 13.77
C LYS A 69 8.62 5.55 15.16
N MET A 70 7.74 4.80 15.82
CA MET A 70 7.99 4.15 17.11
C MET A 70 8.84 2.88 16.94
N LEU A 71 10.09 3.03 16.48
CA LEU A 71 10.95 1.91 16.10
C LEU A 71 11.29 0.99 17.27
N ALA A 72 11.48 1.54 18.47
CA ALA A 72 11.78 0.74 19.66
C ALA A 72 10.60 -0.16 20.06
N GLU A 73 9.37 0.25 19.73
CA GLU A 73 8.12 -0.45 20.00
C GLU A 73 7.61 -1.26 18.80
N SER A 74 8.24 -1.14 17.62
CA SER A 74 7.77 -1.71 16.34
C SER A 74 7.40 -3.20 16.41
N VAL A 75 8.21 -4.00 17.12
CA VAL A 75 7.94 -5.44 17.33
C VAL A 75 6.65 -5.67 18.10
N GLU A 76 6.47 -5.00 19.25
CA GLU A 76 5.27 -5.19 20.08
C GLU A 76 4.01 -4.66 19.38
N ILE A 77 4.14 -3.60 18.59
CA ILE A 77 3.07 -3.04 17.77
C ILE A 77 2.62 -4.05 16.72
N LEU A 78 3.55 -4.62 15.93
CA LEU A 78 3.19 -5.62 14.92
C LEU A 78 2.67 -6.91 15.55
N GLU A 79 3.23 -7.35 16.68
CA GLU A 79 2.69 -8.48 17.44
C GLU A 79 1.24 -8.24 17.88
N ALA A 80 0.90 -7.02 18.29
CA ALA A 80 -0.48 -6.64 18.64
C ALA A 80 -1.41 -6.70 17.41
N VAL A 81 -1.00 -6.13 16.28
CA VAL A 81 -1.74 -6.22 15.00
C VAL A 81 -1.96 -7.69 14.63
N VAL A 82 -0.90 -8.49 14.57
CA VAL A 82 -0.98 -9.92 14.19
C VAL A 82 -1.88 -10.69 15.15
N ASN A 83 -1.80 -10.43 16.47
CA ASN A 83 -2.67 -11.05 17.44
C ASN A 83 -4.16 -10.74 17.17
N ASP A 84 -4.50 -9.52 16.76
CA ASP A 84 -5.88 -9.18 16.40
C ASP A 84 -6.30 -9.81 15.07
N LEU A 85 -5.43 -9.82 14.06
CA LEU A 85 -5.68 -10.47 12.78
C LEU A 85 -5.88 -11.99 12.92
N THR A 86 -5.18 -12.67 13.84
CA THR A 86 -5.40 -14.11 14.10
C THR A 86 -6.79 -14.43 14.66
N LYS A 87 -7.53 -13.42 15.13
CA LYS A 87 -8.91 -13.55 15.66
C LYS A 87 -9.98 -13.15 14.64
N ALA A 88 -9.60 -12.59 13.50
CA ALA A 88 -10.52 -11.95 12.55
C ALA A 88 -11.11 -12.86 11.45
N ASP A 89 -10.77 -14.16 11.45
CA ASP A 89 -11.20 -15.14 10.42
C ASP A 89 -10.90 -14.67 8.99
N LEU A 90 -9.62 -14.46 8.71
CA LEU A 90 -9.14 -13.91 7.44
C LEU A 90 -8.79 -15.02 6.45
N ASN A 91 -9.06 -14.79 5.17
CA ASN A 91 -8.54 -15.62 4.09
C ASN A 91 -7.07 -15.29 3.79
N PHE A 92 -6.71 -14.01 3.81
CA PHE A 92 -5.35 -13.55 3.54
C PHE A 92 -5.07 -12.17 4.15
N VAL A 93 -3.79 -11.78 4.14
CA VAL A 93 -3.29 -10.46 4.53
C VAL A 93 -2.39 -9.91 3.43
N LEU A 94 -2.51 -8.61 3.15
CA LEU A 94 -1.69 -7.87 2.21
C LEU A 94 -0.76 -6.91 2.99
N VAL A 95 0.49 -6.79 2.56
CA VAL A 95 1.47 -5.84 3.13
C VAL A 95 2.20 -5.10 1.99
N PRO A 96 1.82 -3.85 1.67
CA PRO A 96 2.40 -3.08 0.58
C PRO A 96 3.72 -2.41 0.97
N GLY A 97 4.72 -3.20 1.35
CA GLY A 97 6.09 -2.74 1.51
C GLY A 97 6.47 -2.18 2.88
N ASP A 98 7.73 -1.73 2.93
CA ASP A 98 8.44 -1.20 4.10
C ASP A 98 8.33 -2.10 5.32
N LEU A 99 8.64 -3.37 5.07
CA LEU A 99 8.55 -4.44 6.06
C LEU A 99 9.52 -4.21 7.22
N THR A 100 10.65 -3.56 6.93
CA THR A 100 11.76 -3.32 7.86
C THR A 100 12.11 -1.84 7.96
N LYS A 101 12.85 -1.47 9.01
CA LYS A 101 13.34 -0.09 9.19
C LYS A 101 14.22 0.33 8.01
N ASP A 102 15.33 -0.37 7.77
CA ASP A 102 16.28 -0.06 6.69
C ASP A 102 16.89 -1.33 6.09
N GLY A 103 16.07 -2.35 5.83
CA GLY A 103 16.48 -3.53 5.07
C GLY A 103 17.47 -4.40 5.81
N GLU A 104 17.58 -4.29 7.14
CA GLU A 104 18.46 -5.15 7.92
C GLU A 104 17.97 -6.61 7.82
N TYR A 105 18.87 -7.54 7.48
CA TYR A 105 18.50 -8.95 7.29
C TYR A 105 17.80 -9.54 8.53
N ILE A 106 18.27 -9.19 9.73
CA ILE A 106 17.66 -9.64 10.99
C ILE A 106 16.24 -9.09 11.20
N CYS A 107 15.96 -7.88 10.69
CA CYS A 107 14.63 -7.28 10.74
C CYS A 107 13.67 -8.02 9.79
N HIS A 108 14.13 -8.47 8.62
CA HIS A 108 13.34 -9.34 7.75
C HIS A 108 13.01 -10.68 8.44
N GLU A 109 14.00 -11.31 9.07
CA GLU A 109 13.77 -12.54 9.86
C GLU A 109 12.77 -12.31 10.99
N LYS A 110 12.84 -11.15 11.67
CA LYS A 110 11.90 -10.76 12.71
C LYS A 110 10.48 -10.62 12.19
N PHE A 111 10.29 -9.87 11.10
CA PHE A 111 9.00 -9.69 10.46
C PHE A 111 8.39 -11.05 10.07
N ILE A 112 9.16 -11.91 9.40
CA ILE A 112 8.73 -13.27 9.02
C ILE A 112 8.30 -14.08 10.24
N SER A 113 9.08 -14.03 11.32
CA SER A 113 8.78 -14.75 12.56
C SER A 113 7.45 -14.32 13.18
N ILE A 114 7.14 -13.01 13.17
CA ILE A 114 5.89 -12.49 13.74
C ILE A 114 4.71 -12.87 12.84
N MET A 115 4.85 -12.65 11.52
CA MET A 115 3.79 -12.94 10.55
C MET A 115 3.49 -14.43 10.38
N SER A 116 4.45 -15.32 10.70
CA SER A 116 4.24 -16.78 10.67
C SER A 116 3.08 -17.24 11.57
N ALA A 117 2.73 -16.48 12.61
CA ALA A 117 1.57 -16.78 13.45
C ALA A 117 0.23 -16.77 12.68
N LEU A 118 0.14 -15.98 11.59
CA LEU A 118 -1.01 -15.98 10.68
C LEU A 118 -1.02 -17.23 9.79
N GLN A 119 0.15 -17.61 9.27
CA GLN A 119 0.29 -18.80 8.43
C GLN A 119 -0.02 -20.09 9.20
N ASP A 120 0.35 -20.16 10.48
CA ASP A 120 -0.02 -21.26 11.40
C ASP A 120 -1.54 -21.42 11.57
N LYS A 121 -2.31 -20.35 11.33
CA LYS A 121 -3.78 -20.36 11.31
C LYS A 121 -4.37 -20.63 9.92
N GLY A 122 -3.53 -20.83 8.90
CA GLY A 122 -3.94 -21.00 7.52
C GLY A 122 -4.24 -19.70 6.78
N VAL A 123 -3.95 -18.54 7.38
CA VAL A 123 -4.08 -17.24 6.73
C VAL A 123 -2.85 -17.02 5.85
N LYS A 124 -3.07 -16.77 4.56
CA LYS A 124 -1.98 -16.48 3.62
C LYS A 124 -1.52 -15.03 3.80
N VAL A 125 -0.24 -14.77 3.61
CA VAL A 125 0.31 -13.40 3.65
C VAL A 125 0.96 -13.12 2.30
N TYR A 126 0.73 -11.94 1.75
CA TYR A 126 1.28 -11.47 0.49
C TYR A 126 2.00 -10.15 0.71
N VAL A 127 3.25 -10.07 0.27
CA VAL A 127 4.08 -8.87 0.42
C VAL A 127 4.65 -8.41 -0.92
N VAL A 128 4.98 -7.13 -1.01
CA VAL A 128 5.94 -6.53 -1.97
C VAL A 128 7.01 -5.79 -1.15
N PRO A 129 8.19 -5.48 -1.70
CA PRO A 129 9.14 -4.61 -0.99
C PRO A 129 8.63 -3.17 -0.93
N GLY A 130 9.07 -2.43 0.08
CA GLY A 130 9.07 -0.97 0.05
C GLY A 130 10.47 -0.40 -0.22
N ASN A 131 10.59 0.92 -0.20
CA ASN A 131 11.84 1.60 -0.55
C ASN A 131 12.94 1.40 0.52
N HIS A 132 12.57 0.96 1.72
CA HIS A 132 13.53 0.68 2.80
C HIS A 132 14.10 -0.74 2.80
N ASP A 133 13.49 -1.69 2.07
CA ASP A 133 13.71 -3.12 2.32
C ASP A 133 14.95 -3.70 1.62
N ILE A 134 15.30 -3.26 0.41
CA ILE A 134 16.28 -3.96 -0.44
C ILE A 134 17.50 -3.08 -0.72
N ASN A 135 18.69 -3.69 -0.67
CA ASN A 135 19.99 -3.06 -0.93
C ASN A 135 20.15 -1.73 -0.18
N ASN A 136 19.65 -1.65 1.06
CA ASN A 136 19.61 -0.38 1.77
C ASN A 136 20.97 -0.12 2.47
N PRO A 137 21.68 0.97 2.11
CA PRO A 137 22.99 1.28 2.69
C PRO A 137 22.91 1.73 4.15
N HIS A 138 21.70 2.02 4.64
CA HIS A 138 21.43 2.48 6.01
C HIS A 138 21.12 1.35 7.00
N ALA A 139 21.27 0.09 6.58
CA ALA A 139 21.21 -1.06 7.48
C ALA A 139 22.31 -0.97 8.55
N VAL A 140 21.95 -0.56 9.78
CA VAL A 140 22.90 -0.33 10.88
C VAL A 140 22.40 -0.84 12.22
N SER A 141 23.34 -1.17 13.10
CA SER A 141 23.13 -1.23 14.55
C SER A 141 23.62 0.05 15.23
N PHE A 142 23.10 0.30 16.42
CA PHE A 142 23.43 1.44 17.27
C PHE A 142 24.12 0.96 18.55
N ASP A 143 25.29 1.55 18.83
CA ASP A 143 26.04 1.32 20.08
C ASP A 143 26.57 2.65 20.61
N GLY A 144 25.94 3.14 21.68
CA GLY A 144 26.29 4.40 22.34
C GLY A 144 26.18 5.60 21.39
N ASN A 145 27.32 6.12 20.96
CA ASN A 145 27.42 7.29 20.08
C ASN A 145 27.84 6.93 18.63
N SER A 146 27.78 5.66 18.26
CA SER A 146 28.22 5.18 16.94
C SER A 146 27.20 4.25 16.29
N THR A 147 27.25 4.16 14.96
CA THR A 147 26.55 3.16 14.17
C THR A 147 27.53 2.17 13.55
N SER A 148 27.10 0.94 13.32
CA SER A 148 27.88 -0.08 12.60
C SER A 148 26.99 -0.74 11.55
N HIS A 149 27.49 -0.88 10.32
CA HIS A 149 26.73 -1.57 9.29
C HIS A 149 26.45 -3.03 9.67
N VAL A 150 25.22 -3.45 9.40
CA VAL A 150 24.78 -4.85 9.49
C VAL A 150 24.37 -5.33 8.10
N PRO A 151 24.31 -6.65 7.86
CA PRO A 151 23.89 -7.17 6.57
C PRO A 151 22.50 -6.65 6.17
N SER A 152 22.37 -6.19 4.92
CA SER A 152 21.09 -5.96 4.24
C SER A 152 20.75 -7.15 3.33
N VAL A 153 19.60 -7.11 2.65
CA VAL A 153 19.13 -8.12 1.69
C VAL A 153 19.27 -7.64 0.25
N THR A 154 19.60 -8.55 -0.66
CA THR A 154 19.45 -8.35 -2.11
C THR A 154 18.02 -8.65 -2.55
N SER A 155 17.65 -8.30 -3.79
CA SER A 155 16.35 -8.68 -4.35
C SER A 155 16.18 -10.21 -4.44
N GLU A 156 17.25 -10.95 -4.73
CA GLU A 156 17.22 -12.41 -4.70
C GLU A 156 17.14 -12.99 -3.29
N ASP A 157 17.66 -12.30 -2.27
CA ASP A 157 17.49 -12.72 -0.88
C ASP A 157 16.06 -12.43 -0.40
N PHE A 158 15.51 -11.27 -0.76
CA PHE A 158 14.13 -10.91 -0.47
C PHE A 158 13.16 -11.95 -1.04
N GLU A 159 13.28 -12.30 -2.33
CA GLU A 159 12.44 -13.34 -2.95
C GLU A 159 12.52 -14.68 -2.20
N LYS A 160 13.71 -15.10 -1.77
CA LYS A 160 13.89 -16.37 -1.04
C LYS A 160 13.33 -16.31 0.38
N LEU A 161 13.56 -15.21 1.09
CA LEU A 161 13.06 -15.00 2.45
C LEU A 161 11.53 -15.00 2.47
N TYR A 162 10.93 -14.38 1.45
CA TYR A 162 9.49 -14.20 1.32
C TYR A 162 8.82 -15.26 0.40
N ASP A 163 9.45 -16.42 0.17
CA ASP A 163 8.91 -17.49 -0.67
C ASP A 163 7.49 -17.90 -0.24
N ASP A 164 7.27 -18.11 1.07
CA ASP A 164 5.95 -18.44 1.62
C ASP A 164 5.00 -17.23 1.78
N PHE A 165 5.45 -16.03 1.41
CA PHE A 165 4.73 -14.76 1.51
C PHE A 165 4.31 -14.22 0.13
N GLY A 166 4.04 -15.13 -0.81
CA GLY A 166 3.50 -14.84 -2.13
C GLY A 166 4.37 -15.38 -3.27
N TYR A 167 5.69 -15.20 -3.17
CA TYR A 167 6.65 -15.45 -4.24
C TYR A 167 6.69 -16.92 -4.70
N GLY A 168 6.76 -17.88 -3.77
CA GLY A 168 6.90 -19.31 -4.06
C GLY A 168 5.63 -19.97 -4.60
N LYS A 169 4.47 -19.34 -4.40
CA LYS A 169 3.16 -19.80 -4.91
C LYS A 169 2.56 -18.81 -5.93
N ALA A 170 3.38 -17.90 -6.45
CA ALA A 170 2.96 -16.97 -7.47
C ALA A 170 2.47 -17.72 -8.71
N LYS A 171 1.34 -17.26 -9.25
CA LYS A 171 0.78 -17.76 -10.50
C LYS A 171 1.62 -17.33 -11.69
N TYR A 172 2.05 -16.07 -11.68
CA TYR A 172 2.92 -15.47 -12.69
C TYR A 172 3.96 -14.60 -11.99
N ARG A 173 5.14 -14.52 -12.59
CA ARG A 173 6.24 -13.63 -12.16
C ARG A 173 6.61 -12.70 -13.30
N ASP A 174 6.86 -11.44 -12.98
CA ASP A 174 7.59 -10.55 -13.86
C ASP A 174 9.08 -10.93 -13.84
N SER A 175 9.77 -10.74 -14.96
CA SER A 175 11.21 -10.98 -15.06
C SER A 175 12.05 -9.72 -14.82
N ASN A 176 11.42 -8.55 -14.74
CA ASN A 176 12.09 -7.25 -14.66
C ASN A 176 11.95 -6.58 -13.28
N SER A 177 11.20 -7.19 -12.37
CA SER A 177 10.94 -6.67 -11.02
C SER A 177 10.57 -7.82 -10.08
N LEU A 178 10.40 -7.53 -8.78
CA LEU A 178 9.81 -8.48 -7.83
C LEU A 178 8.27 -8.57 -7.94
N SER A 179 7.67 -8.07 -9.02
CA SER A 179 6.23 -8.16 -9.24
C SER A 179 5.76 -9.60 -9.49
N TYR A 180 4.55 -9.91 -9.03
CA TYR A 180 3.93 -11.21 -9.24
C TYR A 180 2.40 -11.14 -9.25
N VAL A 181 1.78 -12.16 -9.85
CA VAL A 181 0.33 -12.39 -9.74
C VAL A 181 0.10 -13.58 -8.83
N ALA A 182 -0.79 -13.45 -7.84
CA ALA A 182 -1.22 -14.55 -6.99
C ALA A 182 -2.72 -14.81 -7.13
N GLU A 183 -3.12 -16.07 -7.07
CA GLU A 183 -4.52 -16.46 -6.97
C GLU A 183 -4.92 -16.49 -5.49
N LEU A 184 -5.61 -15.42 -5.04
CA LEU A 184 -6.01 -15.24 -3.64
C LEU A 184 -7.08 -16.26 -3.27
N THR A 185 -8.17 -16.21 -4.04
CA THR A 185 -9.30 -17.14 -4.04
C THR A 185 -9.61 -17.52 -5.50
N GLY A 186 -10.42 -18.57 -5.71
CA GLY A 186 -10.65 -19.12 -7.06
C GLY A 186 -11.06 -18.11 -8.13
N ASN A 187 -11.66 -16.95 -7.76
CA ASN A 187 -12.08 -15.90 -8.70
C ASN A 187 -11.39 -14.53 -8.50
N VAL A 188 -10.39 -14.43 -7.62
CA VAL A 188 -9.71 -13.16 -7.32
C VAL A 188 -8.22 -13.30 -7.54
N TRP A 189 -7.65 -12.43 -8.38
CA TRP A 189 -6.21 -12.32 -8.60
C TRP A 189 -5.66 -11.06 -7.94
N LEU A 190 -4.59 -11.24 -7.17
CA LEU A 190 -3.74 -10.15 -6.70
C LEU A 190 -2.67 -9.86 -7.74
N PHE A 191 -2.51 -8.59 -8.08
CA PHE A 191 -1.39 -8.03 -8.81
C PHE A 191 -0.50 -7.32 -7.79
N ALA A 192 0.52 -8.02 -7.32
CA ALA A 192 1.52 -7.50 -6.38
C ALA A 192 2.64 -6.86 -7.20
N ILE A 193 2.78 -5.55 -7.10
CA ILE A 193 3.60 -4.73 -7.99
C ILE A 193 4.77 -4.15 -7.19
N ASP A 194 5.98 -4.51 -7.61
CA ASP A 194 7.21 -3.88 -7.14
C ASP A 194 7.41 -2.55 -7.88
N SER A 195 7.46 -1.47 -7.10
CA SER A 195 7.65 -0.10 -7.60
C SER A 195 8.97 0.50 -7.14
N CYS A 196 9.79 -0.25 -6.41
CA CYS A 196 10.95 0.28 -5.71
C CYS A 196 12.19 0.34 -6.62
N LYS A 197 13.05 1.33 -6.38
CA LYS A 197 14.27 1.57 -7.18
C LYS A 197 15.54 1.23 -6.38
N TYR A 198 15.71 -0.03 -6.02
CA TYR A 198 16.82 -0.47 -5.14
C TYR A 198 18.11 -0.87 -5.88
N ASP A 199 18.10 -1.00 -7.22
CA ASP A 199 19.27 -1.48 -7.97
C ASP A 199 20.48 -0.53 -7.94
N ASN A 200 20.21 0.77 -7.77
CA ASN A 200 21.22 1.82 -7.78
C ASN A 200 21.40 2.49 -6.41
N ASN A 201 20.87 1.90 -5.33
CA ASN A 201 21.10 2.38 -3.97
C ASN A 201 22.62 2.41 -3.70
N ASP A 202 23.13 3.57 -3.33
CA ASP A 202 24.56 3.78 -3.10
C ASP A 202 24.88 4.25 -1.67
N THR A 203 24.95 5.55 -1.44
CA THR A 203 25.10 6.17 -0.13
C THR A 203 23.74 6.36 0.54
N TYR A 204 22.68 6.53 -0.25
CA TYR A 204 21.31 6.73 0.22
C TYR A 204 20.36 5.76 -0.50
N PRO A 205 19.31 5.25 0.18
CA PRO A 205 18.23 4.56 -0.50
C PRO A 205 17.41 5.55 -1.33
N GLU A 206 16.98 5.13 -2.52
CA GLU A 206 16.04 5.90 -3.34
C GLU A 206 14.64 5.84 -2.71
N THR A 207 14.03 7.00 -2.49
CA THR A 207 12.69 7.12 -1.88
C THR A 207 11.57 7.04 -2.92
N SER A 208 11.86 7.44 -4.16
CA SER A 208 10.87 7.48 -5.23
C SER A 208 10.62 6.12 -5.89
N GLY A 209 9.42 5.96 -6.44
CA GLY A 209 8.98 4.73 -7.09
C GLY A 209 8.78 4.87 -8.59
N ALA A 210 8.81 3.76 -9.31
CA ALA A 210 8.43 3.72 -10.73
C ALA A 210 7.93 2.32 -11.10
N ILE A 211 7.07 2.25 -12.11
CA ILE A 211 6.76 1.00 -12.81
C ILE A 211 7.41 1.11 -14.19
N SER A 212 8.34 0.21 -14.50
CA SER A 212 8.99 0.19 -15.82
C SER A 212 7.98 -0.09 -16.94
N ASP A 213 8.31 0.33 -18.17
CA ASP A 213 7.47 0.01 -19.34
C ASP A 213 7.33 -1.51 -19.52
N GLU A 214 8.41 -2.28 -19.31
CA GLU A 214 8.40 -3.74 -19.40
C GLU A 214 7.48 -4.39 -18.35
N THR A 215 7.55 -3.91 -17.10
CA THR A 215 6.65 -4.38 -16.04
C THR A 215 5.20 -3.98 -16.34
N PHE A 216 4.95 -2.77 -16.85
CA PHE A 216 3.60 -2.33 -17.22
C PHE A 216 3.03 -3.13 -18.40
N GLU A 217 3.83 -3.43 -19.43
CA GLU A 217 3.43 -4.30 -20.53
C GLU A 217 3.04 -5.69 -20.01
N TRP A 218 3.86 -6.28 -19.14
CA TRP A 218 3.54 -7.56 -18.49
C TRP A 218 2.25 -7.48 -17.66
N LEU A 219 2.06 -6.44 -16.84
CA LEU A 219 0.83 -6.22 -16.06
C LEU A 219 -0.39 -6.16 -16.98
N SER A 220 -0.32 -5.37 -18.04
CA SER A 220 -1.40 -5.20 -19.03
C SER A 220 -1.78 -6.53 -19.67
N GLU A 221 -0.80 -7.37 -20.03
CA GLU A 221 -1.05 -8.71 -20.58
C GLU A 221 -1.77 -9.61 -19.57
N LYS A 222 -1.37 -9.57 -18.30
CA LYS A 222 -1.95 -10.40 -17.23
C LYS A 222 -3.33 -9.93 -16.79
N LEU A 223 -3.58 -8.62 -16.75
CA LEU A 223 -4.91 -8.05 -16.50
C LEU A 223 -5.88 -8.44 -17.63
N ALA A 224 -5.47 -8.32 -18.90
CA ALA A 224 -6.29 -8.77 -20.03
C ALA A 224 -6.56 -10.29 -19.98
N GLU A 225 -5.61 -11.10 -19.46
CA GLU A 225 -5.84 -12.53 -19.22
C GLU A 225 -6.86 -12.78 -18.09
N ALA A 226 -6.76 -12.03 -17.00
CA ALA A 226 -7.67 -12.08 -15.86
C ALA A 226 -9.10 -11.75 -16.29
N GLU A 227 -9.27 -10.69 -17.09
CA GLU A 227 -10.55 -10.28 -17.68
C GLU A 227 -11.17 -11.40 -18.53
N ARG A 228 -10.40 -11.99 -19.46
CA ARG A 228 -10.87 -13.13 -20.28
C ARG A 228 -11.29 -14.35 -19.45
N LYS A 229 -10.74 -14.49 -18.24
CA LYS A 229 -11.04 -15.56 -17.30
C LYS A 229 -12.10 -15.18 -16.27
N GLY A 230 -12.68 -13.98 -16.37
CA GLY A 230 -13.70 -13.47 -15.44
C GLY A 230 -13.18 -13.35 -14.01
N LYS A 231 -11.91 -12.99 -13.83
CA LYS A 231 -11.30 -12.79 -12.52
C LYS A 231 -11.49 -11.35 -12.07
N LEU A 232 -11.79 -11.17 -10.78
CA LEU A 232 -11.69 -9.89 -10.12
C LEU A 232 -10.22 -9.59 -9.84
N CYS A 233 -9.75 -8.39 -10.18
CA CYS A 233 -8.36 -7.97 -10.02
C CYS A 233 -8.25 -6.99 -8.85
N ILE A 234 -7.30 -7.25 -7.95
CA ILE A 234 -6.90 -6.37 -6.85
C ILE A 234 -5.41 -6.05 -7.02
N GLY A 235 -5.03 -4.79 -6.89
CA GLY A 235 -3.63 -4.37 -6.91
C GLY A 235 -3.06 -4.21 -5.50
N MET A 236 -1.76 -4.40 -5.36
CA MET A 236 -0.98 -4.01 -4.19
C MET A 236 0.36 -3.46 -4.66
N LEU A 237 0.74 -2.27 -4.22
CA LEU A 237 1.95 -1.55 -4.62
C LEU A 237 2.40 -0.67 -3.45
N HIS A 238 3.70 -0.45 -3.24
CA HIS A 238 4.15 0.35 -2.09
C HIS A 238 3.84 1.85 -2.19
N HIS A 239 4.36 2.52 -3.23
CA HIS A 239 4.10 3.94 -3.53
C HIS A 239 2.64 4.23 -3.92
N ASN A 240 2.22 5.49 -3.92
CA ASN A 240 0.93 5.86 -4.51
C ASN A 240 1.05 6.03 -6.04
N VAL A 241 -0.03 5.78 -6.79
CA VAL A 241 -0.10 6.08 -8.23
C VAL A 241 -1.01 7.27 -8.55
N ILE A 242 -1.74 7.77 -7.56
CA ILE A 242 -2.56 8.98 -7.62
C ILE A 242 -2.12 9.92 -6.49
N PRO A 243 -1.97 11.23 -6.71
CA PRO A 243 -1.77 12.17 -5.61
C PRO A 243 -3.04 12.26 -4.73
N HIS A 244 -2.90 12.02 -3.44
CA HIS A 244 -3.99 12.02 -2.44
C HIS A 244 -4.44 13.45 -2.05
N PHE A 245 -3.59 14.46 -2.25
CA PHE A 245 -3.96 15.87 -2.10
C PHE A 245 -3.26 16.73 -3.15
N SER A 246 -3.82 17.90 -3.46
CA SER A 246 -3.43 18.68 -4.66
C SER A 246 -1.95 19.09 -4.64
N ALA A 247 -1.41 19.32 -3.45
CA ALA A 247 -0.03 19.77 -3.26
C ALA A 247 0.98 18.63 -3.06
N GLN A 248 0.55 17.35 -3.04
CA GLN A 248 1.44 16.23 -2.71
C GLN A 248 2.64 16.17 -3.66
N THR A 249 2.41 16.28 -4.96
CA THR A 249 3.49 16.23 -5.98
C THR A 249 4.41 17.45 -5.97
N THR A 250 4.03 18.52 -5.26
CA THR A 250 4.88 19.71 -5.10
C THR A 250 5.83 19.58 -3.90
N PHE A 251 5.38 18.94 -2.81
CA PHE A 251 6.12 18.89 -1.55
C PHE A 251 6.62 17.49 -1.17
N PHE A 252 6.06 16.45 -1.78
CA PHE A 252 6.21 15.03 -1.44
C PHE A 252 6.19 14.18 -2.73
N SER A 253 6.85 14.63 -3.79
CA SER A 253 6.83 13.99 -5.11
C SER A 253 7.32 12.53 -5.09
N GLU A 254 8.23 12.20 -4.18
CA GLU A 254 8.81 10.88 -4.01
C GLU A 254 7.84 9.85 -3.43
N TYR A 255 6.67 10.28 -2.96
CA TYR A 255 5.65 9.40 -2.39
C TYR A 255 4.64 8.86 -3.42
N VAL A 256 4.69 9.40 -4.63
CA VAL A 256 3.99 8.86 -5.79
C VAL A 256 5.00 8.32 -6.80
N VAL A 257 4.60 7.39 -7.65
CA VAL A 257 5.46 6.90 -8.74
C VAL A 257 5.83 8.03 -9.71
N ASP A 258 7.01 7.95 -10.34
CA ASP A 258 7.55 8.99 -11.23
C ASP A 258 6.56 9.48 -12.29
N ASP A 259 5.84 8.52 -12.92
CA ASP A 259 4.88 8.77 -13.99
C ASP A 259 3.43 8.83 -13.45
N TYR A 260 3.22 9.35 -12.23
CA TYR A 260 1.91 9.40 -11.57
C TYR A 260 0.82 10.07 -12.42
N ASP A 261 1.19 11.01 -13.31
CA ASP A 261 0.28 11.76 -14.17
C ASP A 261 -0.45 10.87 -15.19
N VAL A 262 0.13 9.71 -15.52
CA VAL A 262 -0.44 8.74 -16.47
C VAL A 262 -0.63 7.35 -15.88
N MET A 263 0.11 6.98 -14.83
CA MET A 263 0.17 5.59 -14.37
C MET A 263 -1.16 5.11 -13.79
N GLY A 264 -1.83 5.91 -12.96
CA GLY A 264 -3.16 5.56 -12.43
C GLY A 264 -4.17 5.28 -13.56
N LYS A 265 -4.16 6.11 -14.62
CA LYS A 265 -5.01 5.91 -15.81
C LYS A 265 -4.64 4.65 -16.58
N LYS A 266 -3.34 4.42 -16.79
CA LYS A 266 -2.81 3.24 -17.48
C LYS A 266 -3.27 1.95 -16.80
N LEU A 267 -3.17 1.88 -15.47
CA LEU A 267 -3.63 0.73 -14.67
C LEU A 267 -5.16 0.57 -14.73
N ALA A 268 -5.90 1.67 -14.58
CA ALA A 268 -7.36 1.66 -14.66
C ALA A 268 -7.87 1.17 -16.01
N ASP A 269 -7.31 1.68 -17.12
CA ASP A 269 -7.66 1.28 -18.48
C ASP A 269 -7.27 -0.17 -18.80
N ALA A 270 -6.24 -0.70 -18.13
CA ALA A 270 -5.86 -2.10 -18.24
C ALA A 270 -6.81 -3.05 -17.48
N GLY A 271 -7.74 -2.53 -16.68
CA GLY A 271 -8.77 -3.29 -15.97
C GLY A 271 -8.58 -3.40 -14.46
N LEU A 272 -7.68 -2.60 -13.87
CA LEU A 272 -7.52 -2.54 -12.42
C LEU A 272 -8.46 -1.48 -11.81
N GLY A 273 -9.47 -1.91 -11.05
CA GLY A 273 -10.42 -1.00 -10.41
C GLY A 273 -10.00 -0.54 -9.00
N ILE A 274 -9.10 -1.28 -8.34
CA ILE A 274 -8.65 -0.99 -6.98
C ILE A 274 -7.19 -1.39 -6.76
N ILE A 275 -6.46 -0.58 -6.00
CA ILE A 275 -5.09 -0.83 -5.57
C ILE A 275 -4.91 -0.46 -4.09
N PHE A 276 -4.15 -1.27 -3.36
CA PHE A 276 -3.80 -1.02 -1.95
C PHE A 276 -2.33 -0.58 -1.84
N THR A 277 -2.10 0.53 -1.16
CA THR A 277 -0.79 1.20 -1.06
C THR A 277 -0.41 1.58 0.37
N GLY A 278 0.79 2.15 0.53
CA GLY A 278 1.37 2.64 1.78
C GLY A 278 2.30 3.83 1.53
N HIS A 279 3.53 3.77 2.06
CA HIS A 279 4.65 4.71 1.81
C HIS A 279 4.49 6.12 2.37
N PHE A 280 3.38 6.83 2.11
CA PHE A 280 3.16 8.15 2.71
C PHE A 280 2.76 8.04 4.19
N HIS A 281 2.34 6.85 4.61
CA HIS A 281 1.86 6.45 5.95
C HIS A 281 0.51 7.06 6.31
N ALA A 282 -0.22 7.60 5.34
CA ALA A 282 -1.54 8.16 5.57
C ALA A 282 -2.61 7.07 5.53
N GLN A 283 -3.66 7.29 6.32
CA GLN A 283 -4.86 6.50 6.24
C GLN A 283 -5.82 7.24 5.32
N ASP A 284 -5.73 7.02 4.00
CA ASP A 284 -6.45 7.82 3.01
C ASP A 284 -6.99 6.95 1.86
N ILE A 285 -8.14 7.34 1.29
CA ILE A 285 -8.70 6.68 0.10
C ILE A 285 -9.06 7.73 -0.95
N ILE A 286 -8.43 7.64 -2.11
CA ILE A 286 -8.79 8.48 -3.26
C ILE A 286 -9.46 7.68 -4.38
N ARG A 287 -10.36 8.36 -5.09
CA ARG A 287 -11.03 7.84 -6.29
C ARG A 287 -10.72 8.71 -7.50
N ALA A 288 -9.97 8.18 -8.45
CA ALA A 288 -9.74 8.82 -9.74
C ALA A 288 -10.75 8.33 -10.79
N GLU A 289 -11.49 9.27 -11.39
CA GLU A 289 -12.32 9.02 -12.57
C GLU A 289 -11.56 9.39 -13.85
N TYR A 290 -11.54 8.47 -14.80
CA TYR A 290 -11.01 8.68 -16.15
C TYR A 290 -12.13 8.52 -17.20
N ASP A 291 -11.82 8.81 -18.46
CA ASP A 291 -12.81 8.79 -19.56
C ASP A 291 -13.64 7.49 -19.66
N THR A 292 -13.01 6.35 -19.37
CA THR A 292 -13.60 5.00 -19.56
C THR A 292 -13.40 4.08 -18.37
N SER A 293 -12.73 4.53 -17.31
CA SER A 293 -12.26 3.69 -16.21
C SER A 293 -12.25 4.48 -14.91
N THR A 294 -12.16 3.77 -13.79
CA THR A 294 -12.07 4.35 -12.44
C THR A 294 -11.05 3.54 -11.67
N LEU A 295 -10.23 4.20 -10.86
CA LEU A 295 -9.32 3.55 -9.93
C LEU A 295 -9.57 4.10 -8.52
N TYR A 296 -9.80 3.17 -7.59
CA TYR A 296 -9.69 3.45 -6.16
C TYR A 296 -8.28 3.11 -5.69
N GLU A 297 -7.61 4.06 -5.05
CA GLU A 297 -6.35 3.84 -4.35
C GLU A 297 -6.60 3.93 -2.86
N VAL A 298 -6.31 2.84 -2.14
CA VAL A 298 -6.53 2.69 -0.70
C VAL A 298 -5.17 2.67 -0.02
N GLU A 299 -4.73 3.83 0.46
CA GLU A 299 -3.52 3.94 1.26
C GLU A 299 -3.83 3.47 2.69
N THR A 300 -2.95 2.64 3.24
CA THR A 300 -3.03 2.20 4.64
C THR A 300 -1.86 2.79 5.40
N GLY A 301 -2.16 3.46 6.51
CA GLY A 301 -1.13 4.12 7.30
C GLY A 301 -0.15 3.14 7.94
N SER A 302 1.02 3.66 8.34
CA SER A 302 2.07 2.85 8.95
C SER A 302 1.67 2.35 10.33
N THR A 303 1.86 1.07 10.60
CA THR A 303 1.56 0.52 11.95
C THR A 303 2.39 1.18 13.05
N VAL A 304 3.54 1.79 12.75
CA VAL A 304 4.45 2.38 13.76
C VAL A 304 4.36 3.90 13.87
N THR A 305 3.43 4.55 13.17
CA THR A 305 3.09 5.97 13.37
C THR A 305 1.63 6.07 13.81
N ALA A 306 1.31 6.97 14.75
CA ALA A 306 -0.08 7.15 15.18
C ALA A 306 -0.99 7.45 13.97
N PRO A 307 -2.16 6.80 13.87
CA PRO A 307 -2.83 6.04 14.94
C PRO A 307 -2.41 4.56 15.08
N CYS A 308 -1.39 4.09 14.35
CA CYS A 308 -1.02 2.68 14.22
C CYS A 308 -2.13 1.85 13.56
N PRO A 309 -2.56 2.22 12.34
CA PRO A 309 -3.73 1.61 11.73
C PRO A 309 -3.43 0.28 11.06
N TYR A 310 -4.49 -0.48 10.84
CA TYR A 310 -4.59 -1.58 9.88
C TYR A 310 -6.05 -1.68 9.44
N ARG A 311 -6.31 -2.26 8.26
CA ARG A 311 -7.67 -2.38 7.70
C ARG A 311 -8.13 -3.83 7.72
N ILE A 312 -9.43 -4.05 7.96
CA ILE A 312 -10.13 -5.31 7.69
C ILE A 312 -11.15 -5.03 6.59
N ILE A 313 -11.17 -5.90 5.57
CA ILE A 313 -11.97 -5.73 4.38
C ILE A 313 -12.82 -6.97 4.14
N ASP A 314 -14.12 -6.76 4.00
CA ASP A 314 -15.07 -7.76 3.52
C ASP A 314 -15.33 -7.53 2.02
N LEU A 315 -14.96 -8.51 1.20
CA LEU A 315 -15.10 -8.50 -0.25
C LEU A 315 -16.28 -9.38 -0.68
N ASP A 316 -17.30 -8.76 -1.29
CA ASP A 316 -18.32 -9.46 -2.07
C ASP A 316 -17.85 -9.61 -3.52
N ILE A 317 -17.33 -10.80 -3.83
CA ILE A 317 -16.74 -11.11 -5.14
C ILE A 317 -17.79 -11.04 -6.26
N ARG A 318 -19.06 -11.36 -5.97
CA ARG A 318 -20.12 -11.41 -6.98
C ARG A 318 -20.58 -10.02 -7.42
N ASN A 319 -20.55 -9.08 -6.50
CA ASN A 319 -20.97 -7.70 -6.73
C ASN A 319 -19.77 -6.75 -6.92
N ALA A 320 -18.54 -7.27 -6.89
CA ALA A 320 -17.30 -6.48 -6.90
C ALA A 320 -17.35 -5.33 -5.89
N ALA A 321 -17.85 -5.62 -4.68
CA ALA A 321 -18.06 -4.64 -3.63
C ALA A 321 -17.18 -4.92 -2.43
N LEU A 322 -16.66 -3.87 -1.82
CA LEU A 322 -15.77 -3.93 -0.66
C LEU A 322 -16.37 -3.09 0.46
N THR A 323 -16.42 -3.65 1.67
CA THR A 323 -16.62 -2.91 2.91
C THR A 323 -15.28 -2.85 3.61
N ILE A 324 -14.75 -1.63 3.79
CA ILE A 324 -13.45 -1.37 4.40
C ILE A 324 -13.70 -0.80 5.79
N GLU A 325 -13.07 -1.39 6.80
CA GLU A 325 -13.09 -0.94 8.20
C GLU A 325 -11.65 -0.72 8.68
N SER A 326 -11.40 0.41 9.34
CA SER A 326 -10.09 0.73 9.89
C SER A 326 -10.02 0.46 11.40
N HIS A 327 -8.91 -0.12 11.83
CA HIS A 327 -8.64 -0.45 13.23
C HIS A 327 -7.29 0.13 13.63
N THR A 328 -7.08 0.30 14.93
CA THR A 328 -5.81 0.84 15.46
C THR A 328 -5.30 0.01 16.62
N VAL A 329 -3.98 -0.03 16.81
CA VAL A 329 -3.38 -0.71 17.96
C VAL A 329 -3.67 0.08 19.25
N GLU A 330 -4.50 -0.47 20.12
CA GLU A 330 -4.95 0.21 21.36
C GLU A 330 -3.95 0.11 22.53
N SER A 331 -3.13 -0.95 22.55
CA SER A 331 -2.18 -1.20 23.65
C SER A 331 -1.04 -2.11 23.23
N ILE A 332 0.14 -1.86 23.80
CA ILE A 332 1.30 -2.76 23.76
C ILE A 332 1.80 -3.04 25.18
N PRO A 333 2.51 -4.15 25.43
CA PRO A 333 2.97 -4.53 26.77
C PRO A 333 3.91 -3.52 27.44
N SER A 334 4.82 -2.89 26.70
CA SER A 334 5.87 -2.04 27.26
C SER A 334 5.44 -0.61 27.62
N VAL A 335 4.28 -0.16 27.13
CA VAL A 335 3.83 1.23 27.26
C VAL A 335 2.44 1.32 27.87
N ASP A 336 2.38 1.88 29.09
CA ASP A 336 1.12 2.26 29.73
C ASP A 336 0.43 3.38 28.96
N ASN A 337 -0.90 3.29 28.77
CA ASN A 337 -1.70 4.28 28.03
C ASN A 337 -1.11 4.56 26.64
N PHE A 338 -0.89 3.48 25.88
CA PHE A 338 -0.28 3.51 24.55
C PHE A 338 -0.93 4.53 23.60
N ASN A 339 -2.25 4.70 23.65
CA ASN A 339 -2.92 5.72 22.83
C ASN A 339 -2.40 7.14 23.09
N THR A 340 -2.20 7.53 24.35
CA THR A 340 -1.62 8.84 24.65
C THR A 340 -0.16 8.92 24.23
N TYR A 341 0.59 7.82 24.41
CA TYR A 341 1.99 7.75 23.99
C TYR A 341 2.15 7.92 22.48
N LYS A 342 1.49 7.08 21.66
CA LYS A 342 1.62 7.10 20.20
C LYS A 342 1.24 8.46 19.62
N THR A 343 0.13 9.05 20.08
CA THR A 343 -0.31 10.37 19.62
C THR A 343 0.73 11.45 19.93
N ASN A 344 1.25 11.49 21.16
CA ASN A 344 2.26 12.48 21.53
C ASN A 344 3.60 12.25 20.82
N PHE A 345 4.02 11.00 20.66
CA PHE A 345 5.26 10.62 19.99
C PHE A 345 5.24 11.09 18.54
N THR A 346 4.22 10.69 17.77
CA THR A 346 4.09 11.07 16.36
C THR A 346 3.88 12.58 16.19
N ALA A 347 3.05 13.23 17.03
CA ALA A 347 2.85 14.69 16.92
C ALA A 347 4.13 15.49 17.21
N SER A 348 4.91 15.09 18.22
CA SER A 348 6.16 15.77 18.57
C SER A 348 7.23 15.51 17.51
N GLY A 349 7.41 14.25 17.10
CA GLY A 349 8.37 13.88 16.06
C GLY A 349 8.05 14.55 14.72
N MET A 350 6.77 14.69 14.38
CA MET A 350 6.35 15.42 13.17
C MET A 350 6.67 16.92 13.27
N LEU A 351 6.38 17.55 14.41
CA LEU A 351 6.72 18.97 14.62
C LEU A 351 8.22 19.21 14.51
N ASP A 352 9.04 18.35 15.12
CA ASP A 352 10.50 18.44 15.07
C ASP A 352 11.02 18.25 13.64
N LEU A 353 10.48 17.25 12.92
CA LEU A 353 10.79 17.01 11.52
C LEU A 353 10.49 18.24 10.66
N TYR A 354 9.29 18.82 10.76
CA TYR A 354 8.92 20.01 9.98
C TYR A 354 9.75 21.24 10.36
N THR A 355 10.05 21.41 11.64
CA THR A 355 10.90 22.50 12.12
C THR A 355 12.31 22.42 11.52
N ALA A 356 12.84 21.21 11.36
CA ALA A 356 14.14 20.98 10.73
C ALA A 356 14.09 21.08 9.19
N LEU A 357 12.99 20.60 8.58
CA LEU A 357 12.88 20.43 7.13
C LEU A 357 12.48 21.71 6.39
N LEU A 358 11.50 22.47 6.88
CA LEU A 358 10.95 23.63 6.16
C LEU A 358 12.02 24.66 5.69
N PRO A 359 13.08 24.98 6.46
CA PRO A 359 14.14 25.86 6.00
C PRO A 359 14.84 25.43 4.70
N SER A 360 14.99 24.12 4.45
CA SER A 360 15.65 23.63 3.23
C SER A 360 14.83 23.93 1.97
N TYR A 361 13.50 24.06 2.13
CA TYR A 361 12.54 24.48 1.12
C TYR A 361 12.32 26.00 1.07
N GLY A 362 13.04 26.77 1.89
CA GLY A 362 12.87 28.22 1.98
C GLY A 362 11.55 28.64 2.66
N ILE A 363 10.89 27.74 3.38
CA ILE A 363 9.66 28.02 4.11
C ILE A 363 10.00 28.43 5.55
N ASP A 364 9.29 29.43 6.07
CA ASP A 364 9.47 29.92 7.43
C ASP A 364 9.09 28.83 8.46
N PRO A 365 9.97 28.47 9.42
CA PRO A 365 9.68 27.48 10.46
C PRO A 365 8.45 27.78 11.32
N SER A 366 7.96 29.03 11.36
CA SER A 366 6.72 29.37 12.04
C SER A 366 5.49 28.68 11.44
N VAL A 367 5.59 28.11 10.24
CA VAL A 367 4.55 27.29 9.61
C VAL A 367 4.52 25.86 10.16
N ALA A 368 5.62 25.38 10.77
CA ALA A 368 5.75 24.00 11.22
C ALA A 368 4.59 23.50 12.08
N PRO A 369 4.06 24.25 13.07
CA PRO A 369 2.94 23.77 13.88
C PRO A 369 1.67 23.45 13.06
N ALA A 370 1.35 24.27 12.06
CA ALA A 370 0.19 24.03 11.21
C ALA A 370 0.42 22.83 10.27
N ALA A 371 1.58 22.80 9.61
CA ALA A 371 1.90 21.74 8.66
C ALA A 371 2.03 20.36 9.34
N SER A 372 2.66 20.30 10.52
CA SER A 372 2.75 19.06 11.28
C SER A 372 1.40 18.58 11.81
N GLU A 373 0.54 19.51 12.24
CA GLU A 373 -0.80 19.17 12.73
C GLU A 373 -1.67 18.61 11.60
N ILE A 374 -1.68 19.26 10.43
CA ILE A 374 -2.40 18.77 9.23
C ILE A 374 -1.89 17.39 8.82
N HIS A 375 -0.57 17.19 8.78
CA HIS A 375 0.00 15.89 8.42
C HIS A 375 -0.41 14.78 9.40
N VAL A 376 -0.40 15.06 10.70
CA VAL A 376 -0.83 14.08 11.72
C VAL A 376 -2.33 13.79 11.63
N MET A 377 -3.15 14.79 11.27
CA MET A 377 -4.57 14.57 10.99
C MET A 377 -4.75 13.67 9.77
N HIS A 378 -4.02 13.93 8.68
CA HIS A 378 -4.02 13.11 7.47
C HIS A 378 -3.50 11.67 7.71
N TYR A 379 -2.58 11.48 8.67
CA TYR A 379 -2.21 10.13 9.13
C TYR A 379 -3.35 9.37 9.79
N ALA A 380 -4.29 10.07 10.41
CA ALA A 380 -5.46 9.47 11.01
C ALA A 380 -6.62 9.25 10.03
N GLY A 381 -6.63 9.96 8.90
CA GLY A 381 -7.72 10.00 7.93
C GLY A 381 -8.97 10.71 8.44
N ASP A 382 -9.91 10.93 7.52
CA ASP A 382 -11.15 11.68 7.71
C ASP A 382 -10.92 13.10 8.28
N GLU A 383 -9.78 13.73 7.96
CA GLU A 383 -9.40 15.03 8.50
C GLU A 383 -10.38 16.13 8.13
N LYS A 384 -10.57 17.10 9.01
CA LYS A 384 -11.44 18.25 8.71
C LYS A 384 -10.73 19.51 9.09
N TYR A 385 -10.78 20.50 8.19
CA TYR A 385 -10.24 21.82 8.47
C TYR A 385 -10.83 22.40 9.77
N SER A 386 -12.09 22.07 10.10
CA SER A 386 -12.74 22.50 11.35
C SER A 386 -12.11 21.96 12.63
N ASP A 387 -11.32 20.89 12.53
CA ASP A 387 -10.73 20.19 13.66
C ASP A 387 -9.32 20.71 13.98
N LEU A 388 -8.77 21.59 13.13
CA LEU A 388 -7.51 22.27 13.36
C LEU A 388 -7.53 23.11 14.65
N SER A 389 -6.39 23.12 15.34
CA SER A 389 -6.17 24.00 16.47
C SER A 389 -6.28 25.47 16.07
N THR A 390 -6.63 26.31 17.05
CA THR A 390 -6.64 27.77 16.86
C THR A 390 -5.28 28.31 16.42
N THR A 391 -4.18 27.63 16.76
CA THR A 391 -2.83 28.00 16.35
C THR A 391 -2.62 27.69 14.86
N ALA A 392 -2.95 26.48 14.42
CA ALA A 392 -2.82 26.09 13.01
C ALA A 392 -3.70 26.95 12.10
N ASP A 393 -4.97 27.15 12.47
CA ASP A 393 -5.87 28.03 11.70
C ASP A 393 -5.31 29.46 11.60
N ALA A 394 -4.82 30.03 12.70
CA ALA A 394 -4.24 31.38 12.67
C ALA A 394 -3.01 31.50 11.76
N ILE A 395 -2.16 30.47 11.70
CA ILE A 395 -1.02 30.40 10.79
C ILE A 395 -1.50 30.37 9.33
N ILE A 396 -2.47 29.51 9.01
CA ILE A 396 -3.03 29.39 7.66
C ILE A 396 -3.68 30.71 7.23
N GLN A 397 -4.48 31.35 8.09
CA GLN A 397 -5.08 32.66 7.79
C GLN A 397 -4.04 33.75 7.58
N SER A 398 -2.91 33.71 8.31
CA SER A 398 -1.79 34.64 8.09
C SER A 398 -1.12 34.42 6.74
N LEU A 399 -0.97 33.16 6.29
CA LEU A 399 -0.45 32.83 4.96
C LEU A 399 -1.39 33.33 3.85
N LEU A 400 -2.69 33.04 3.97
CA LEU A 400 -3.72 33.42 2.99
C LEU A 400 -3.90 34.94 2.82
N THR A 401 -3.63 35.71 3.87
CA THR A 401 -3.74 37.19 3.85
C THR A 401 -2.41 37.90 3.63
N SER A 402 -1.34 37.14 3.39
CA SER A 402 -0.01 37.67 3.12
C SER A 402 0.04 38.51 1.84
N GLY A 403 0.93 39.50 1.82
CA GLY A 403 1.27 40.22 0.59
C GLY A 403 2.23 39.45 -0.33
N ASP A 404 2.75 38.31 0.14
CA ASP A 404 3.64 37.41 -0.59
C ASP A 404 2.84 36.29 -1.30
N THR A 405 3.04 36.13 -2.59
CA THR A 405 2.30 35.17 -3.42
C THR A 405 2.65 33.72 -3.08
N ASP A 406 3.90 33.46 -2.70
CA ASP A 406 4.34 32.10 -2.35
C ASP A 406 3.71 31.67 -1.02
N ALA A 407 3.65 32.59 -0.06
CA ALA A 407 2.95 32.38 1.22
C ALA A 407 1.46 32.12 1.02
N VAL A 408 0.78 32.87 0.14
CA VAL A 408 -0.63 32.66 -0.19
C VAL A 408 -0.84 31.29 -0.83
N THR A 409 0.05 30.88 -1.73
CA THR A 409 0.00 29.57 -2.39
C THR A 409 0.15 28.44 -1.38
N LEU A 410 1.09 28.56 -0.44
CA LEU A 410 1.25 27.62 0.67
C LEU A 410 0.01 27.58 1.58
N GLY A 411 -0.60 28.73 1.88
CA GLY A 411 -1.85 28.80 2.63
C GLY A 411 -2.99 28.03 1.96
N TYR A 412 -3.12 28.13 0.64
CA TYR A 412 -4.10 27.34 -0.11
C TYR A 412 -3.77 25.84 -0.10
N ALA A 413 -2.50 25.47 -0.26
CA ALA A 413 -2.07 24.08 -0.21
C ALA A 413 -2.37 23.42 1.15
N LEU A 414 -2.10 24.11 2.26
CA LEU A 414 -2.42 23.63 3.60
C LEU A 414 -3.94 23.56 3.85
N THR A 415 -4.71 24.48 3.26
CA THR A 415 -6.17 24.45 3.36
C THR A 415 -6.76 23.25 2.62
N ASP A 416 -6.26 22.95 1.42
CA ASP A 416 -6.68 21.80 0.61
C ASP A 416 -6.35 20.48 1.29
N TRP A 417 -5.12 20.36 1.80
CA TRP A 417 -4.68 19.16 2.51
C TRP A 417 -5.48 18.89 3.78
N ALA A 418 -5.94 19.93 4.49
CA ALA A 418 -6.75 19.76 5.68
C ALA A 418 -8.25 19.48 5.40
N ALA A 419 -8.69 19.45 4.14
CA ALA A 419 -10.11 19.48 3.81
C ALA A 419 -10.78 18.10 3.74
N ASP A 420 -10.01 17.02 3.51
CA ASP A 420 -10.46 15.65 3.18
C ASP A 420 -11.58 15.58 2.12
N ASN A 421 -11.28 14.99 0.98
CA ASN A 421 -12.25 14.84 -0.10
C ASN A 421 -12.75 13.40 -0.16
N ALA A 422 -14.06 13.24 -0.41
CA ALA A 422 -14.67 11.92 -0.56
C ALA A 422 -13.90 10.99 -1.52
N PRO A 423 -13.89 9.66 -1.26
CA PRO A 423 -14.64 8.93 -0.21
C PRO A 423 -14.09 9.13 1.22
N ASN A 424 -14.82 8.65 2.23
CA ASN A 424 -14.25 8.56 3.58
C ASN A 424 -13.03 7.64 3.58
N ASP A 425 -12.07 7.94 4.45
CA ASP A 425 -10.80 7.25 4.52
C ASP A 425 -10.84 6.00 5.38
N ASN A 426 -11.47 6.09 6.56
CA ASN A 426 -11.40 5.01 7.54
C ASN A 426 -12.40 3.90 7.23
N ASP A 427 -13.68 4.24 7.22
CA ASP A 427 -14.79 3.30 7.03
C ASP A 427 -15.59 3.68 5.79
N THR A 428 -15.57 2.81 4.78
CA THR A 428 -16.20 3.09 3.49
C THR A 428 -16.69 1.84 2.77
N ASN A 429 -17.59 2.06 1.80
CA ASN A 429 -18.06 1.01 0.90
C ASN A 429 -17.72 1.39 -0.54
N ILE A 430 -17.04 0.49 -1.24
CA ILE A 430 -16.60 0.65 -2.63
C ILE A 430 -17.32 -0.37 -3.50
N THR A 431 -17.67 0.00 -4.73
CA THR A 431 -18.14 -0.94 -5.76
C THR A 431 -17.39 -0.63 -7.05
N LEU A 432 -16.78 -1.66 -7.63
CA LEU A 432 -15.89 -1.57 -8.79
C LEU A 432 -16.63 -1.68 -10.12
#